data_AF-A0A7T8JYE1-F1
#
_entry.id   AF-A0A7T8JYE1-F1
#
_cell.length_a   1.000
_cell.length_b   1.000
_cell.length_c   1.000
_cell.angle_alpha   90.00
_cell.angle_beta   90.00
_cell.angle_gamma   90.00
#
_symmetry.space_group_name_H-M   'P 1'
#
loop_
_entity.id
_entity.type
_entity.pdbx_description
1 polymer ?
#
loop_
_entity_poly.entity_id
_entity_poly.type
_entity_poly.pdbx_seq_one_letter_code
_entity_poly.pdbx_strand_id
1 'polypeptide(L)' 'LSVAVFRYKLGDSFNDSLQSSLTRSGDMYLTLTHFKEKTYLRFLVGAPDETKKDV' A
#
# COMPACT_ATOMS: atom_id res chain seq x y z
N LEU A 1 4.74 14.75 -5.39
CA LEU A 1 4.00 13.68 -4.70
C LEU A 1 3.75 12.59 -5.73
N SER A 2 4.37 11.42 -5.59
CA SER A 2 4.21 10.31 -6.53
C SER A 2 3.32 9.24 -5.89
N VAL A 3 2.55 8.53 -6.71
CA VAL A 3 1.61 7.50 -6.22
C VAL A 3 1.98 6.16 -6.84
N ALA A 4 2.23 5.16 -6.00
CA ALA A 4 2.39 3.79 -6.44
C ALA A 4 1.09 3.00 -6.18
N VAL A 5 0.63 2.27 -7.18
CA VAL A 5 -0.57 1.41 -7.09
C VAL A 5 -0.19 0.00 -7.48
N PHE A 6 -0.51 -0.97 -6.63
CA PHE A 6 -0.15 -2.37 -6.84
C PHE A 6 -1.21 -3.30 -6.23
N ARG A 7 -1.13 -4.59 -6.57
CA ARG A 7 -2.02 -5.64 -6.06
C ARG A 7 -1.30 -6.97 -6.01
N TYR A 8 -1.44 -7.68 -4.91
CA TYR A 8 -0.99 -9.06 -4.81
C TYR A 8 -1.98 -10.00 -5.51
N LYS A 9 -1.44 -10.99 -6.23
CA LYS A 9 -2.23 -11.99 -6.97
C LYS A 9 -3.02 -12.95 -6.06
N LEU A 10 -2.78 -12.94 -4.74
CA LEU A 10 -3.46 -13.80 -3.76
C LEU A 10 -4.96 -13.46 -3.57
N GLY A 11 -5.44 -12.33 -4.08
CA GLY A 11 -6.87 -11.95 -4.05
C GLY A 11 -7.19 -10.79 -3.12
N ASP A 12 -8.43 -10.30 -3.15
CA ASP A 12 -8.82 -9.05 -2.47
C ASP A 12 -8.76 -9.14 -0.96
N SER A 13 -9.27 -10.23 -0.37
CA SER A 13 -9.20 -10.47 1.08
C SER A 13 -7.76 -10.40 1.62
N PHE A 14 -6.77 -10.87 0.85
CA PHE A 14 -5.37 -10.74 1.23
C PHE A 14 -4.90 -9.28 1.18
N ASN A 15 -5.23 -8.53 0.13
CA ASN A 15 -4.85 -7.12 0.02
C ASN A 15 -5.50 -6.27 1.14
N ASP A 16 -6.77 -6.52 1.46
CA ASP A 16 -7.48 -5.85 2.56
C ASP A 16 -6.83 -6.16 3.92
N SER A 17 -6.51 -7.44 4.17
CA SER A 17 -5.87 -7.87 5.41
C SER A 17 -4.46 -7.30 5.55
N LEU A 18 -3.70 -7.24 4.46
CA LEU A 18 -2.36 -6.67 4.44
C LEU A 18 -2.40 -5.17 4.76
N GLN A 19 -3.29 -4.42 4.12
CA GLN A 19 -3.47 -3.00 4.41
C GLN A 19 -3.83 -2.77 5.88
N SER A 20 -4.79 -3.54 6.40
CA SER A 20 -5.24 -3.46 7.79
C SER A 20 -4.10 -3.78 8.77
N SER A 21 -3.31 -4.81 8.48
CA SER A 21 -2.19 -5.22 9.34
C SER A 21 -1.10 -4.16 9.39
N LEU A 22 -0.64 -3.66 8.23
CA LEU A 22 0.43 -2.66 8.14
C LEU A 22 0.01 -1.32 8.75
N THR A 23 -1.26 -0.93 8.55
CA THR A 23 -1.80 0.30 9.13
C THR A 23 -1.91 0.19 10.66
N ARG A 24 -2.29 -0.99 11.17
CA ARG A 24 -2.41 -1.23 12.61
C ARG A 24 -1.05 -1.35 13.31
N SER A 25 -0.06 -1.95 12.67
CA SER A 25 1.30 -2.03 13.23
C SER A 25 2.00 -0.67 13.24
N GLY A 26 1.58 0.25 12.36
CA GLY A 26 2.23 1.55 12.19
C GLY A 26 3.49 1.47 11.31
N ASP A 27 3.78 0.30 10.73
CA ASP A 27 4.95 0.11 9.87
C ASP A 27 4.80 0.89 8.55
N MET A 28 3.59 0.93 8.00
CA MET A 28 3.31 1.59 6.74
C MET A 28 1.82 1.97 6.62
N TYR A 29 1.57 3.20 6.21
CA TYR A 29 0.21 3.63 5.86
C TYR A 29 -0.07 3.38 4.38
N LEU A 30 -0.96 2.43 4.09
CA LEU A 30 -1.46 2.15 2.75
C LEU A 30 -2.95 2.52 2.66
N THR A 31 -3.36 3.01 1.49
CA THR A 31 -4.78 3.26 1.18
C THR A 31 -5.29 2.21 0.19
N LEU A 32 -6.58 1.91 0.22
CA LEU A 32 -7.21 1.01 -0.74
C LEU A 32 -7.83 1.78 -1.92
N THR A 33 -7.86 1.17 -3.09
CA THR A 33 -8.59 1.66 -4.25
C THR A 33 -9.23 0.49 -4.99
N HIS A 34 -10.50 0.65 -5.35
CA HIS A 34 -11.24 -0.37 -6.08
C HIS A 34 -11.27 -0.03 -7.57
N PHE A 35 -10.91 -0.98 -8.42
CA PHE A 35 -10.96 -0.82 -9.87
C PHE A 35 -11.34 -2.15 -10.53
N LYS A 36 -12.39 -2.13 -11.37
CA LYS A 36 -12.95 -3.33 -12.00
C LYS A 36 -13.17 -4.47 -11.00
N GLU A 37 -13.85 -4.15 -9.89
CA GLU A 37 -14.21 -5.10 -8.82
C GLU A 37 -12.99 -5.75 -8.11
N LYS A 38 -11.81 -5.12 -8.22
CA LYS A 38 -10.58 -5.58 -7.59
C LYS A 38 -10.04 -4.52 -6.66
N THR A 39 -9.54 -4.94 -5.51
CA THR A 39 -8.87 -4.12 -4.51
C THR A 39 -7.38 -3.99 -4.86
N TYR A 40 -6.91 -2.75 -4.91
CA TYR A 40 -5.52 -2.38 -5.07
C TYR A 40 -5.03 -1.60 -3.84
N LEU A 41 -3.75 -1.78 -3.53
CA LEU A 41 -3.01 -1.04 -2.52
C LEU A 41 -2.40 0.19 -3.16
N ARG A 42 -2.52 1.32 -2.49
CA ARG A 42 -2.03 2.62 -2.94
C ARG A 42 -1.15 3.25 -1.86
N PHE A 43 0.08 3.55 -2.25
CA PHE A 43 1.11 4.17 -1.44
C PHE A 43 1.45 5.57 -1.98
N LEU A 44 1.51 6.56 -1.09
CA LEU A 44 1.92 7.93 -1.43
C LEU A 44 3.41 8.08 -1.15
N VAL A 45 4.20 8.17 -2.23
CA VAL A 45 5.64 8.45 -2.15
C VAL A 45 5.80 9.97 -2.01
N GLY A 46 6.21 10.42 -0.83
CA GLY A 46 6.29 11.85 -0.56
C GLY A 46 7.00 12.29 0.71
N ALA A 47 7.37 11.36 1.60
CA ALA A 47 8.19 11.70 2.75
C ALA A 47 9.61 12.05 2.27
N PRO A 48 10.17 13.22 2.64
CA PRO A 48 11.50 13.65 2.21
C PRO A 48 12.61 12.64 2.55
N ASP A 49 12.46 11.91 3.66
CA ASP A 49 13.47 10.99 4.20
C ASP A 49 13.44 9.57 3.62
N GLU A 50 12.37 9.16 2.92
CA GLU A 50 12.24 7.79 2.36
C GLU A 50 13.02 7.58 1.05
N THR A 51 13.64 8.63 0.52
CA THR A 51 14.51 8.52 -0.67
C THR A 51 15.92 8.05 -0.34
N LYS A 52 16.27 7.94 0.94
CA LYS A 52 17.50 7.26 1.37
C LYS A 52 17.28 5.76 1.28
N LYS A 53 17.86 5.14 0.25
CA LYS A 53 18.09 3.69 0.23
C LYS A 53 18.83 3.32 1.52
N ASP A 54 18.25 2.44 2.34
CA ASP A 54 19.05 1.69 3.31
C ASP A 54 20.14 0.93 2.52
N VAL A 55 21.40 1.24 2.83
CA VAL A 55 22.60 0.64 2.22
C VAL A 55 22.91 -0.69 2.90
#